data_AF-A0A9W2ZQ69-F1
#
_entry.id   AF-A0A9W2ZQ69-F1
#
_cell.length_a   1.000
_cell.length_b   1.000
_cell.length_c   1.000
_cell.angle_alpha   90.00
_cell.angle_beta   90.00
_cell.angle_gamma   90.00
#
_symmetry.space_group_name_H-M   'P 1'
#
loop_
_entity.id
_entity.type
_entity.pdbx_description
1 polymer ?
#
loop_
_entity_poly.entity_id
_entity_poly.type
_entity_poly.pdbx_seq_one_letter_code
_entity_poly.pdbx_strand_id
1 'polypeptide(L)'
;MARDYILAWVPTERSRYILHKWKPFFDQYDPYRRGEIAIEDFMFLLRHPQIRAELDPHTLTVLEIKAADPQRSSVSYQEFVNMMTYRRNDSFRLAVESRDTDHWKRPLYLSDPTYVTCFQKMVRRIAREFLTDDIDRQFYADRYTCCPPPMFIPFITLLEVGCFVYYCTESKMFTFNGPVPASSIFIYRPDKRLELWRFILYMFLHAGYVHLLFNVIVQVLVGIPLEMVHGSFRIALIYFAGILAGSLGTSVFDMNVYLVGSSGGVYALLAAHLANNYSHMELGILKLAAIFIVASADVGFAIWNRYTPKDEVPSVGYTAHLTGALAGLTVGLAVLKNFQQKLHLQYMCWVAMAVYLGCVGFAIFWNVFYY
;
A
#
# COMPACT_ATOMS: atom_id res chain seq x y z
N MET A 1 -36.25 -16.32 -12.03
CA MET A 1 -37.14 -16.24 -10.85
C MET A 1 -36.27 -16.56 -9.62
N ALA A 2 -35.44 -15.60 -9.21
CA ALA A 2 -34.47 -15.77 -8.13
C ALA A 2 -35.10 -15.26 -6.83
N ARG A 3 -35.10 -16.11 -5.80
CA ARG A 3 -35.60 -15.80 -4.46
C ARG A 3 -34.54 -14.95 -3.73
N ASP A 4 -34.96 -13.76 -3.31
CA ASP A 4 -34.20 -12.88 -2.44
C ASP A 4 -33.96 -13.55 -1.07
N TYR A 5 -32.68 -13.69 -0.71
CA TYR A 5 -32.27 -13.96 0.66
C TYR A 5 -32.34 -12.65 1.45
N ILE A 6 -33.52 -12.34 1.97
CA ILE A 6 -33.66 -11.38 3.08
C ILE A 6 -33.05 -12.05 4.31
N LEU A 7 -31.80 -11.72 4.61
CA LEU A 7 -31.22 -11.93 5.93
C LEU A 7 -32.06 -11.11 6.92
N ALA A 8 -32.93 -11.80 7.67
CA ALA A 8 -33.66 -11.23 8.78
C ALA A 8 -32.66 -10.71 9.82
N TRP A 9 -32.45 -9.39 9.82
CA TRP A 9 -31.64 -8.69 10.81
C TRP A 9 -32.34 -8.76 12.16
N VAL A 10 -31.79 -9.49 13.13
CA VAL A 10 -32.31 -9.54 14.50
C VAL A 10 -31.78 -8.31 15.27
N PRO A 11 -32.64 -7.36 15.70
CA PRO A 11 -32.19 -6.16 16.38
C PRO A 11 -31.59 -6.48 17.76
N THR A 12 -30.39 -5.96 18.03
CA THR A 12 -29.79 -5.98 19.38
C THR A 12 -30.71 -5.27 20.40
N GLU A 13 -30.62 -5.59 21.70
CA GLU A 13 -31.43 -4.92 22.74
C GLU A 13 -31.29 -3.39 22.70
N ARG A 14 -30.10 -2.89 22.36
CA ARG A 14 -29.82 -1.46 22.16
C ARG A 14 -30.54 -0.88 20.95
N SER A 15 -30.60 -1.62 19.83
CA SER A 15 -31.38 -1.23 18.66
C SER A 15 -32.87 -1.16 18.98
N ARG A 16 -33.40 -2.09 19.79
CA ARG A 16 -34.79 -2.06 20.27
C ARG A 16 -35.08 -0.87 21.18
N TYR A 17 -34.16 -0.52 22.07
CA TYR A 17 -34.30 0.69 22.91
C TYR A 17 -34.34 1.97 22.08
N ILE A 18 -33.43 2.12 21.10
CA ILE A 18 -33.39 3.26 20.18
C ILE A 18 -34.66 3.31 19.30
N LEU A 19 -35.11 2.15 18.80
CA LEU A 19 -36.36 1.99 18.04
C LEU A 19 -37.59 2.45 18.81
N HIS A 20 -37.66 2.23 20.13
CA HIS A 20 -38.82 2.67 20.90
C HIS A 20 -38.73 4.13 21.34
N LYS A 21 -37.52 4.60 21.67
CA LYS A 21 -37.31 5.94 22.22
C LYS A 21 -37.54 7.06 21.19
N TRP A 22 -37.06 6.88 19.97
CA TRP A 22 -37.03 7.95 18.96
C TRP A 22 -38.19 7.92 17.98
N LYS A 23 -38.95 6.83 17.96
CA LYS A 23 -40.10 6.66 17.07
C LYS A 23 -41.19 7.71 17.25
N PRO A 24 -41.57 8.12 18.48
CA PRO A 24 -42.59 9.16 18.66
C PRO A 24 -42.19 10.51 18.06
N PHE A 25 -40.90 10.84 18.06
CA PHE A 25 -40.40 12.08 17.47
C PHE A 25 -40.36 12.01 15.94
N PHE A 26 -40.01 10.84 15.39
CA PHE A 26 -39.99 10.63 13.95
C PHE A 26 -41.41 10.59 13.36
N ASP A 27 -42.34 9.94 14.05
CA ASP A 27 -43.74 9.80 13.64
C ASP A 27 -44.48 11.16 13.61
N GLN A 28 -44.01 12.20 14.31
CA GLN A 28 -44.55 13.56 14.22
C GLN A 28 -44.39 14.19 12.82
N TYR A 29 -43.35 13.78 12.10
CA TYR A 29 -43.01 14.29 10.76
C TYR A 29 -43.37 13.29 9.66
N ASP A 30 -43.95 12.14 10.03
CA ASP A 30 -44.48 11.12 9.10
C ASP A 30 -46.00 10.95 9.29
N PRO A 31 -46.83 11.95 8.95
CA PRO A 31 -48.28 11.90 9.16
C PRO A 31 -48.96 10.77 8.36
N TYR A 32 -48.31 10.28 7.32
CA TYR A 32 -48.80 9.22 6.45
C TYR A 32 -48.27 7.83 6.81
N ARG A 33 -47.45 7.70 7.87
CA ARG A 33 -46.84 6.44 8.33
C ARG A 33 -46.13 5.67 7.23
N ARG A 34 -45.43 6.37 6.33
CA ARG A 34 -44.67 5.77 5.23
C ARG A 34 -43.33 5.18 5.69
N GLY A 35 -42.92 5.46 6.92
CA GLY A 35 -41.62 5.05 7.46
C GLY A 35 -40.47 5.94 6.99
N GLU A 36 -40.76 7.07 6.36
CA GLU A 36 -39.81 8.02 5.82
C GLU A 36 -40.29 9.46 6.03
N ILE A 37 -39.34 10.37 6.27
CA ILE A 37 -39.61 11.81 6.38
C ILE A 37 -38.74 12.57 5.38
N ALA A 38 -39.21 13.73 4.94
CA ALA A 38 -38.45 14.59 4.03
C ALA A 38 -37.16 15.07 4.72
N ILE A 39 -36.12 15.31 3.92
CA ILE A 39 -34.82 15.74 4.44
C ILE A 39 -34.91 17.07 5.21
N GLU A 40 -35.80 17.97 4.78
CA GLU A 40 -36.07 19.25 5.42
C GLU A 40 -36.69 19.08 6.82
N ASP A 41 -37.66 18.18 6.94
CA ASP A 41 -38.29 17.82 8.20
C ASP A 41 -37.30 17.11 9.14
N PHE A 42 -36.44 16.26 8.60
CA PHE A 42 -35.38 15.62 9.37
C PHE A 42 -34.37 16.63 9.91
N MET A 43 -34.01 17.65 9.12
CA MET A 43 -33.14 18.74 9.58
C MET A 43 -33.81 19.61 10.66
N PHE A 44 -35.13 19.79 10.59
CA PHE A 44 -35.89 20.45 11.65
C PHE A 44 -35.93 19.60 12.93
N LEU A 45 -36.13 18.29 12.79
CA LEU A 45 -36.10 17.32 13.89
C LEU A 45 -34.75 17.36 14.64
N LEU A 46 -33.63 17.37 13.92
CA LEU A 46 -32.29 17.45 14.54
C LEU A 46 -32.05 18.76 15.30
N ARG A 47 -32.77 19.84 14.97
CA ARG A 47 -32.69 21.13 15.67
C ARG A 47 -33.60 21.20 16.90
N HIS A 48 -34.46 20.21 17.12
CA HIS A 48 -35.41 20.22 18.23
C HIS A 48 -34.68 20.20 19.59
N PRO A 49 -35.03 21.07 20.56
CA PRO A 49 -34.26 21.23 21.81
C PRO A 49 -34.12 19.95 22.62
N GLN A 50 -35.19 19.15 22.68
CA GLN A 50 -35.19 17.86 23.40
C GLN A 50 -34.29 16.83 22.72
N ILE A 51 -34.25 16.81 21.39
CA ILE A 51 -33.41 15.88 20.62
C ILE A 51 -31.94 16.27 20.77
N ARG A 52 -31.66 17.56 20.72
CA ARG A 52 -30.31 18.11 20.90
C ARG A 52 -29.74 17.91 22.30
N ALA A 53 -30.60 17.90 23.33
CA ALA A 53 -30.19 17.64 24.70
C ALA A 53 -29.88 16.16 24.97
N GLU A 54 -30.51 15.25 24.22
CA GLU A 54 -30.38 13.81 24.42
C GLU A 54 -29.39 13.13 23.46
N LEU A 55 -29.14 13.70 22.29
CA LEU A 55 -28.09 13.27 21.38
C LEU A 55 -26.75 13.80 21.85
N ASP A 56 -25.74 12.92 21.91
CA ASP A 56 -24.39 13.40 22.10
C ASP A 56 -23.98 14.29 20.91
N PRO A 57 -23.21 15.38 21.14
CA PRO A 57 -22.88 16.36 20.11
C PRO A 57 -22.28 15.75 18.85
N HIS A 58 -21.57 14.63 19.02
CA HIS A 58 -20.90 13.92 17.96
C HIS A 58 -21.87 13.16 17.04
N THR A 59 -22.82 12.44 17.62
CA THR A 59 -23.90 11.77 16.88
C THR A 59 -24.76 12.78 16.12
N LEU A 60 -25.02 13.96 16.71
CA LEU A 60 -25.76 15.04 16.07
C LEU A 60 -25.07 15.51 14.77
N THR A 61 -23.76 15.77 14.82
CA THR A 61 -22.98 16.20 13.65
C THR A 61 -23.00 15.17 12.52
N VAL A 62 -22.93 13.88 12.84
CA VAL A 62 -22.99 12.80 11.83
C VAL A 62 -24.33 12.79 11.11
N LEU A 63 -25.43 12.95 11.86
CA LEU A 63 -26.78 12.97 11.30
C LEU A 63 -26.98 14.22 10.43
N GLU A 64 -26.47 15.38 10.85
CA GLU A 64 -26.53 16.63 10.07
C GLU A 64 -25.72 16.53 8.76
N ILE A 65 -24.51 15.96 8.78
CA ILE A 65 -23.68 15.77 7.56
C ILE A 65 -24.39 14.85 6.57
N LYS A 66 -24.92 13.73 7.06
CA LYS A 66 -25.65 12.76 6.22
C LYS A 66 -26.96 13.33 5.69
N ALA A 67 -27.55 14.30 6.38
CA ALA A 67 -28.76 14.98 5.95
C ALA A 67 -28.49 16.12 4.95
N ALA A 68 -27.25 16.62 4.88
CA ALA A 68 -26.84 17.70 3.98
C ALA A 68 -26.44 17.22 2.56
N ASP A 69 -26.61 15.93 2.26
CA ASP A 69 -26.32 15.34 0.94
C ASP A 69 -27.32 15.85 -0.12
N PRO A 70 -26.88 16.56 -1.18
CA PRO A 70 -27.76 17.10 -2.21
C PRO A 70 -28.55 16.04 -3.01
N GLN A 71 -28.12 14.78 -2.97
CA GLN A 71 -28.78 13.68 -3.68
C GLN A 71 -29.89 13.02 -2.86
N ARG A 72 -30.06 13.39 -1.59
CA ARG A 72 -31.07 12.81 -0.69
C ARG A 72 -32.33 13.66 -0.60
N SER A 73 -33.47 13.02 -0.80
CA SER A 73 -34.81 13.62 -0.68
C SER A 73 -35.56 13.20 0.59
N SER A 74 -35.31 11.99 1.11
CA SER A 74 -35.93 11.47 2.34
C SER A 74 -34.94 10.68 3.18
N VAL A 75 -35.30 10.47 4.46
CA VAL A 75 -34.60 9.57 5.38
C VAL A 75 -35.62 8.59 5.95
N SER A 76 -35.30 7.29 5.92
CA SER A 76 -36.17 6.27 6.53
C SER A 76 -35.92 6.12 8.03
N TYR A 77 -36.94 5.71 8.79
CA TYR A 77 -36.79 5.49 10.23
C TYR A 77 -35.76 4.38 10.53
N GLN A 78 -35.75 3.33 9.70
CA GLN A 78 -34.78 2.24 9.84
C GLN A 78 -33.36 2.72 9.57
N GLU A 79 -33.18 3.62 8.60
CA GLU A 79 -31.90 4.26 8.31
C GLU A 79 -31.44 5.16 9.46
N PHE A 80 -32.34 5.94 10.05
CA PHE A 80 -32.07 6.71 11.27
C PHE A 80 -31.59 5.80 12.41
N VAL A 81 -32.28 4.69 12.66
CA VAL A 81 -31.89 3.71 13.68
C VAL A 81 -30.54 3.08 13.36
N ASN A 82 -30.26 2.77 12.09
CA ASN A 82 -28.97 2.24 11.66
C ASN A 82 -27.84 3.25 11.93
N MET A 83 -28.07 4.55 11.64
CA MET A 83 -27.12 5.62 11.95
C MET A 83 -26.87 5.76 13.46
N MET A 84 -27.91 5.57 14.27
CA MET A 84 -27.84 5.65 15.74
C MET A 84 -27.22 4.41 16.41
N THR A 85 -27.29 3.24 15.77
CA THR A 85 -26.83 1.95 16.33
C THR A 85 -25.41 1.57 15.89
N TYR A 86 -24.89 2.15 14.80
CA TYR A 86 -23.52 1.97 14.32
C TYR A 86 -22.48 2.70 15.22
N ARG A 87 -22.33 2.27 16.47
CA ARG A 87 -21.19 2.63 17.31
C ARG A 87 -20.41 1.41 17.77
N ARG A 88 -19.35 1.08 17.02
CA ARG A 88 -18.10 0.59 17.62
C ARG A 88 -16.84 0.87 16.80
N ASN A 89 -16.92 0.98 15.47
CA ASN A 89 -15.72 1.25 14.65
C ASN A 89 -15.62 2.69 14.14
N ASP A 90 -16.73 3.41 14.00
CA ASP A 90 -16.72 4.77 13.43
C ASP A 90 -16.74 5.90 14.46
N SER A 91 -17.02 5.68 15.75
CA SER A 91 -16.95 6.78 16.75
C SER A 91 -15.52 7.16 17.14
N PHE A 92 -14.58 6.21 17.05
CA PHE A 92 -13.15 6.52 17.10
C PHE A 92 -12.69 7.18 15.80
N ARG A 93 -13.13 6.65 14.65
CA ARG A 93 -12.85 7.23 13.32
C ARG A 93 -13.37 8.66 13.21
N LEU A 94 -14.58 8.90 13.68
CA LEU A 94 -15.24 10.18 13.66
C LEU A 94 -14.74 11.09 14.79
N ALA A 95 -14.28 10.60 15.96
CA ALA A 95 -13.60 11.46 16.94
C ALA A 95 -12.23 11.93 16.42
N VAL A 96 -11.60 11.13 15.55
CA VAL A 96 -10.44 11.54 14.74
C VAL A 96 -10.88 12.51 13.63
N GLU A 97 -11.94 12.22 12.88
CA GLU A 97 -12.49 13.12 11.84
C GLU A 97 -13.11 14.42 12.41
N SER A 98 -13.60 14.45 13.65
CA SER A 98 -14.27 15.61 14.27
C SER A 98 -13.29 16.57 14.93
N ARG A 99 -12.10 16.06 15.31
CA ARG A 99 -10.93 16.91 15.57
C ARG A 99 -10.38 17.52 14.27
N ASP A 100 -10.85 17.03 13.12
CA ASP A 100 -10.44 17.41 11.77
C ASP A 100 -11.51 18.18 10.96
N THR A 101 -12.76 18.30 11.44
CA THR A 101 -13.88 18.92 10.70
C THR A 101 -13.89 20.45 10.64
N ASP A 102 -13.04 21.15 11.38
CA ASP A 102 -12.96 22.62 11.26
C ASP A 102 -12.42 23.08 9.89
N HIS A 103 -11.90 22.17 9.07
CA HIS A 103 -11.33 22.50 7.75
C HIS A 103 -12.20 22.06 6.55
N TRP A 104 -13.27 21.29 6.76
CA TRP A 104 -14.17 20.83 5.68
C TRP A 104 -15.08 21.95 5.12
N LYS A 105 -15.11 23.12 5.75
CA LYS A 105 -15.84 24.31 5.23
C LYS A 105 -15.17 24.98 4.02
N ARG A 106 -14.07 24.46 3.48
CA ARG A 106 -13.51 24.98 2.21
C ARG A 106 -14.15 24.22 1.04
N PRO A 107 -14.88 24.91 0.15
CA PRO A 107 -15.49 24.27 -1.02
C PRO A 107 -14.43 23.54 -1.85
N LEU A 108 -14.82 22.39 -2.41
CA LEU A 108 -14.04 21.49 -3.29
C LEU A 108 -13.41 22.14 -4.55
N TYR A 109 -13.48 23.46 -4.69
CA TYR A 109 -13.02 24.24 -5.85
C TYR A 109 -12.16 25.48 -5.49
N LEU A 110 -11.76 25.65 -4.23
CA LEU A 110 -11.04 26.86 -3.77
C LEU A 110 -9.65 26.56 -3.19
N SER A 111 -8.80 25.83 -3.92
CA SER A 111 -7.38 26.19 -3.92
C SER A 111 -7.12 26.98 -5.19
N ASP A 112 -7.05 28.31 -5.02
CA ASP A 112 -6.69 29.25 -6.07
C ASP A 112 -5.42 28.75 -6.79
N PRO A 113 -5.48 28.39 -8.08
CA PRO A 113 -4.37 27.75 -8.81
C PRO A 113 -3.14 28.67 -8.93
N THR A 114 -3.28 29.94 -8.54
CA THR A 114 -2.27 30.99 -8.66
C THR A 114 -1.17 30.95 -7.59
N TYR A 115 -1.33 30.24 -6.46
CA TYR A 115 -0.36 30.24 -5.35
C TYR A 115 0.05 28.85 -4.82
N VAL A 116 0.21 27.86 -5.70
CA VAL A 116 0.67 26.52 -5.31
C VAL A 116 2.20 26.43 -5.41
N THR A 117 2.88 26.20 -4.28
CA THR A 117 4.34 26.00 -4.24
C THR A 117 4.76 24.78 -5.06
N CYS A 118 6.03 24.72 -5.53
CA CYS A 118 6.57 23.54 -6.22
C CYS A 118 6.45 22.26 -5.37
N PHE A 119 6.62 22.39 -4.05
CA PHE A 119 6.45 21.29 -3.11
C PHE A 119 5.01 20.77 -3.08
N GLN A 120 4.01 21.64 -2.96
CA GLN A 120 2.60 21.23 -3.01
C GLN A 120 2.21 20.63 -4.37
N LYS A 121 2.78 21.13 -5.48
CA LYS A 121 2.60 20.52 -6.81
C LYS A 121 3.16 19.09 -6.84
N MET A 122 4.34 18.87 -6.25
CA MET A 122 4.95 17.54 -6.13
C MET A 122 4.08 16.61 -5.28
N VAL A 123 3.66 17.04 -4.08
CA VAL A 123 2.81 16.24 -3.17
C VAL A 123 1.49 15.87 -3.85
N ARG A 124 0.81 16.83 -4.50
CA ARG A 124 -0.42 16.58 -5.28
C ARG A 124 -0.21 15.61 -6.44
N ARG A 125 0.97 15.62 -7.06
CA ARG A 125 1.32 14.67 -8.12
C ARG A 125 1.55 13.27 -7.54
N ILE A 126 2.24 13.16 -6.42
CA ILE A 126 2.46 11.88 -5.71
C ILE A 126 1.14 11.28 -5.24
N ALA A 127 0.26 12.08 -4.61
CA ALA A 127 -1.07 11.63 -4.20
C ALA A 127 -1.84 11.03 -5.38
N ARG A 128 -1.97 11.76 -6.49
CA ARG A 128 -2.70 11.26 -7.67
C ARG A 128 -2.13 9.97 -8.23
N GLU A 129 -0.82 9.79 -8.12
CA GLU A 129 -0.11 8.66 -8.72
C GLU A 129 -0.06 7.41 -7.83
N PHE A 130 -0.13 7.57 -6.50
CA PHE A 130 0.08 6.49 -5.54
C PHE A 130 -1.14 6.21 -4.64
N LEU A 131 -2.16 7.08 -4.64
CA LEU A 131 -3.42 6.86 -3.94
C LEU A 131 -4.56 6.57 -4.91
N THR A 132 -5.42 5.63 -4.53
CA THR A 132 -6.56 5.17 -5.34
C THR A 132 -7.76 6.09 -5.23
N ASP A 133 -8.08 6.58 -4.04
CA ASP A 133 -9.32 7.30 -3.76
C ASP A 133 -9.14 8.82 -3.81
N ASP A 134 -10.08 9.53 -4.45
CA ASP A 134 -10.01 10.99 -4.62
C ASP A 134 -10.03 11.76 -3.29
N ILE A 135 -10.76 11.23 -2.30
CA ILE A 135 -10.80 11.78 -0.94
C ILE A 135 -9.42 11.67 -0.29
N ASP A 136 -8.76 10.50 -0.41
CA ASP A 136 -7.43 10.26 0.15
C ASP A 136 -6.37 11.13 -0.54
N ARG A 137 -6.49 11.31 -1.87
CA ARG A 137 -5.58 12.18 -2.65
C ARG A 137 -5.60 13.61 -2.14
N GLN A 138 -6.79 14.16 -1.92
CA GLN A 138 -6.96 15.54 -1.46
C GLN A 138 -6.55 15.68 0.01
N PHE A 139 -6.96 14.74 0.86
CA PHE A 139 -6.55 14.72 2.27
C PHE A 139 -5.03 14.66 2.42
N TYR A 140 -4.37 13.77 1.66
CA TYR A 140 -2.92 13.69 1.64
C TYR A 140 -2.30 14.99 1.12
N ALA A 141 -2.78 15.53 0.00
CA ALA A 141 -2.24 16.77 -0.56
C ALA A 141 -2.34 17.98 0.39
N ASP A 142 -3.43 18.06 1.17
CA ASP A 142 -3.71 19.20 2.04
C ASP A 142 -3.04 19.06 3.41
N ARG A 143 -2.75 17.83 3.88
CA ARG A 143 -2.19 17.55 5.21
C ARG A 143 -0.79 16.95 5.21
N TYR A 144 -0.21 16.68 4.05
CA TYR A 144 1.13 16.15 3.99
C TYR A 144 2.10 17.09 4.69
N THR A 145 2.66 16.60 5.79
CA THR A 145 3.81 17.19 6.45
C THR A 145 5.01 16.31 6.12
N CYS A 146 6.21 16.87 6.01
CA CYS A 146 7.44 16.08 5.84
C CYS A 146 7.80 15.24 7.10
N CYS A 147 6.83 14.94 7.97
CA CYS A 147 6.99 14.34 9.28
C CYS A 147 6.00 13.17 9.44
N PRO A 148 6.49 11.92 9.60
CA PRO A 148 7.89 11.52 9.48
C PRO A 148 8.38 11.60 8.02
N PRO A 149 9.62 12.05 7.77
CA PRO A 149 10.18 12.04 6.42
C PRO A 149 10.37 10.60 5.93
N PRO A 150 10.43 10.36 4.61
CA PRO A 150 10.88 9.08 4.09
C PRO A 150 12.34 8.86 4.53
N MET A 151 12.58 7.83 5.33
CA MET A 151 13.88 7.49 5.91
C MET A 151 14.43 6.19 5.36
N PHE A 152 13.59 5.19 5.12
CA PHE A 152 14.01 3.84 4.76
C PHE A 152 14.68 3.79 3.39
N ILE A 153 14.04 4.29 2.34
CA ILE A 153 14.58 4.24 0.98
C ILE A 153 15.87 5.05 0.85
N PRO A 154 15.96 6.30 1.33
CA PRO A 154 17.22 7.03 1.33
C PRO A 154 18.32 6.30 2.13
N PHE A 155 17.99 5.77 3.31
CA PHE A 155 18.96 5.07 4.15
C PHE A 155 19.51 3.82 3.47
N ILE A 156 18.65 2.95 2.94
CA ILE A 156 19.09 1.70 2.31
C ILE A 156 19.87 1.98 1.01
N THR A 157 19.44 2.97 0.22
CA THR A 157 20.20 3.43 -0.96
C THR A 157 21.60 3.93 -0.60
N LEU A 158 21.74 4.71 0.49
CA LEU A 158 23.05 5.19 0.93
C LEU A 158 23.97 4.04 1.36
N LEU A 159 23.42 3.02 2.04
CA LEU A 159 24.18 1.82 2.40
C LEU A 159 24.63 1.03 1.17
N GLU A 160 23.75 0.84 0.17
CA GLU A 160 24.08 0.16 -1.09
C GLU A 160 25.20 0.89 -1.85
N VAL A 161 25.08 2.22 -2.01
CA VAL A 161 26.10 3.04 -2.67
C VAL A 161 27.41 3.00 -1.89
N GLY A 162 27.35 3.10 -0.54
CA GLY A 162 28.53 3.01 0.31
C GLY A 162 29.26 1.68 0.19
N CYS A 163 28.52 0.56 0.23
CA CYS A 163 29.08 -0.78 0.03
C CYS A 163 29.70 -0.94 -1.35
N PHE A 164 29.04 -0.43 -2.40
CA PHE A 164 29.58 -0.47 -3.75
C PHE A 164 30.88 0.32 -3.88
N VAL A 165 30.93 1.55 -3.33
CA VAL A 165 32.16 2.36 -3.33
C VAL A 165 33.29 1.63 -2.60
N TYR A 166 33.01 1.04 -1.43
CA TYR A 166 33.98 0.24 -0.69
C TYR A 166 34.57 -0.88 -1.56
N TYR A 167 33.74 -1.71 -2.19
CA TYR A 167 34.25 -2.82 -3.01
C TYR A 167 34.93 -2.38 -4.31
N CYS A 168 34.53 -1.26 -4.92
CA CYS A 168 35.25 -0.66 -6.04
C CYS A 168 36.65 -0.19 -5.61
N THR A 169 36.78 0.41 -4.41
CA THR A 169 38.08 0.84 -3.88
C THR A 169 38.98 -0.34 -3.53
N GLU A 170 38.43 -1.39 -2.91
CA GLU A 170 39.17 -2.61 -2.55
C GLU A 170 39.69 -3.34 -3.79
N SER A 171 38.83 -3.54 -4.79
CA SER A 171 39.17 -4.23 -6.04
C SER A 171 39.95 -3.36 -7.04
N LYS A 172 40.08 -2.05 -6.79
CA LYS A 172 40.62 -1.05 -7.73
C LYS A 172 39.96 -1.11 -9.12
N MET A 173 38.68 -1.48 -9.15
CA MET A 173 37.92 -1.70 -10.38
C MET A 173 36.66 -0.85 -10.35
N PHE A 174 36.42 -0.12 -11.45
CA PHE A 174 35.17 0.58 -11.69
C PHE A 174 34.79 0.37 -13.15
N THR A 175 34.00 -0.66 -13.42
CA THR A 175 33.63 -1.05 -14.78
C THR A 175 32.12 -1.26 -14.92
N PHE A 176 31.68 -1.36 -16.16
CA PHE A 176 30.28 -1.53 -16.52
C PHE A 176 29.67 -2.79 -15.88
N ASN A 177 30.44 -3.89 -15.83
CA ASN A 177 30.02 -5.22 -15.38
C ASN A 177 30.70 -5.71 -14.09
N GLY A 178 31.60 -4.91 -13.51
CA GLY A 178 32.42 -5.33 -12.37
C GLY A 178 32.90 -4.13 -11.54
N PRO A 179 33.35 -4.37 -10.30
CA PRO A 179 33.66 -5.67 -9.70
C PRO A 179 32.41 -6.47 -9.33
N VAL A 180 32.56 -7.79 -9.24
CA VAL A 180 31.63 -8.69 -8.56
C VAL A 180 32.32 -9.16 -7.28
N PRO A 181 31.89 -8.72 -6.09
CA PRO A 181 32.52 -9.10 -4.82
C PRO A 181 32.29 -10.57 -4.43
N ALA A 182 32.75 -11.52 -5.25
CA ALA A 182 32.46 -12.95 -5.11
C ALA A 182 33.00 -13.58 -3.81
N SER A 183 34.05 -12.99 -3.25
CA SER A 183 34.64 -13.39 -1.97
C SER A 183 33.95 -12.77 -0.74
N SER A 184 32.99 -11.86 -0.93
CA SER A 184 32.34 -11.14 0.17
C SER A 184 31.58 -12.09 1.11
N ILE A 185 31.57 -11.76 2.40
CA ILE A 185 30.73 -12.43 3.40
C ILE A 185 29.22 -12.18 3.19
N PHE A 186 28.87 -11.16 2.38
CA PHE A 186 27.47 -10.81 2.10
C PHE A 186 26.89 -11.50 0.89
N ILE A 187 27.72 -11.98 -0.05
CA ILE A 187 27.23 -12.59 -1.28
C ILE A 187 26.41 -13.84 -0.97
N TYR A 188 25.27 -14.00 -1.65
CA TYR A 188 24.53 -15.24 -1.58
C TYR A 188 25.30 -16.34 -2.32
N ARG A 189 25.48 -17.46 -1.62
CA ARG A 189 26.33 -18.57 -2.04
C ARG A 189 25.60 -19.90 -1.92
N PRO A 190 25.42 -20.64 -3.03
CA PRO A 190 24.83 -21.98 -3.03
C PRO A 190 25.44 -22.97 -2.04
N ASP A 191 26.75 -22.88 -1.81
CA ASP A 191 27.50 -23.78 -0.93
C ASP A 191 27.37 -23.41 0.55
N LYS A 192 26.81 -22.23 0.88
CA LYS A 192 26.74 -21.66 2.24
C LYS A 192 25.31 -21.30 2.67
N ARG A 193 24.31 -22.12 2.31
CA ARG A 193 22.88 -21.91 2.63
C ARG A 193 22.56 -21.89 4.14
N LEU A 194 23.43 -22.42 5.00
CA LEU A 194 23.26 -22.30 6.46
C LEU A 194 23.69 -20.93 7.02
N GLU A 195 24.42 -20.13 6.24
CA GLU A 195 24.83 -18.77 6.61
C GLU A 195 23.68 -17.79 6.31
N LEU A 196 22.65 -17.81 7.17
CA LEU A 196 21.34 -17.18 6.93
C LEU A 196 21.39 -15.70 6.54
N TRP A 197 22.38 -14.95 7.02
CA TRP A 197 22.55 -13.54 6.67
C TRP A 197 22.77 -13.33 5.16
N ARG A 198 23.32 -14.31 4.44
CA ARG A 198 23.52 -14.26 2.99
C ARG A 198 22.23 -14.20 2.19
N PHE A 199 21.09 -14.59 2.76
CA PHE A 199 19.78 -14.47 2.13
C PHE A 199 19.24 -13.02 2.14
N ILE A 200 19.87 -12.13 2.90
CA ILE A 200 19.47 -10.72 3.01
C ILE A 200 20.59 -9.79 2.57
N LEU A 201 21.80 -9.97 3.12
CA LEU A 201 22.90 -9.02 2.95
C LEU A 201 23.45 -8.92 1.52
N TYR A 202 23.11 -9.89 0.65
CA TYR A 202 23.47 -9.85 -0.77
C TYR A 202 22.96 -8.58 -1.47
N MET A 203 21.89 -7.96 -0.94
CA MET A 203 21.29 -6.73 -1.46
C MET A 203 22.26 -5.54 -1.49
N PHE A 204 23.30 -5.55 -0.65
CA PHE A 204 24.30 -4.48 -0.59
C PHE A 204 25.41 -4.61 -1.64
N LEU A 205 25.54 -5.77 -2.28
CA LEU A 205 26.56 -6.02 -3.29
C LEU A 205 26.00 -5.75 -4.68
N HIS A 206 26.79 -5.21 -5.59
CA HIS A 206 26.37 -4.95 -6.97
C HIS A 206 27.47 -5.38 -7.95
N ALA A 207 27.06 -5.70 -9.18
CA ALA A 207 27.94 -6.19 -10.25
C ALA A 207 28.19 -5.07 -11.27
N GLY A 208 29.10 -4.14 -10.93
CA GLY A 208 29.38 -2.96 -11.75
C GLY A 208 28.42 -1.79 -11.57
N TYR A 209 28.79 -0.63 -12.13
CA TYR A 209 28.10 0.63 -11.85
C TYR A 209 26.73 0.73 -12.54
N VAL A 210 26.51 0.03 -13.66
CA VAL A 210 25.21 0.05 -14.35
C VAL A 210 24.17 -0.74 -13.56
N HIS A 211 24.56 -1.89 -13.01
CA HIS A 211 23.69 -2.68 -12.15
C HIS A 211 23.28 -1.87 -10.89
N LEU A 212 24.22 -1.18 -10.24
CA LEU A 212 23.88 -0.28 -9.13
C LEU A 212 22.97 0.87 -9.58
N LEU A 213 23.33 1.57 -10.66
CA LEU A 213 22.60 2.75 -11.13
C LEU A 213 21.14 2.42 -11.42
N PHE A 214 20.88 1.27 -12.06
CA PHE A 214 19.53 0.80 -12.32
C PHE A 214 18.73 0.62 -11.03
N ASN A 215 19.29 -0.13 -10.06
CA ASN A 215 18.63 -0.39 -8.79
C ASN A 215 18.34 0.93 -8.05
N VAL A 216 19.32 1.82 -7.94
CA VAL A 216 19.16 3.11 -7.26
C VAL A 216 18.11 3.99 -7.95
N ILE A 217 18.12 4.09 -9.28
CA ILE A 217 17.14 4.91 -10.01
C ILE A 217 15.73 4.39 -9.74
N VAL A 218 15.48 3.09 -9.92
CA VAL A 218 14.13 2.54 -9.74
C VAL A 218 13.72 2.60 -8.26
N GLN A 219 14.61 2.25 -7.35
CA GLN A 219 14.40 2.30 -5.90
C GLN A 219 14.03 3.71 -5.42
N VAL A 220 14.72 4.75 -5.90
CA VAL A 220 14.43 6.13 -5.51
C VAL A 220 13.15 6.63 -6.17
N LEU A 221 12.96 6.41 -7.47
CA LEU A 221 11.81 6.92 -8.21
C LEU A 221 10.48 6.28 -7.80
N VAL A 222 10.51 5.01 -7.38
CA VAL A 222 9.31 4.25 -6.99
C VAL A 222 9.19 4.14 -5.47
N GLY A 223 10.30 3.88 -4.79
CA GLY A 223 10.33 3.68 -3.35
C GLY A 223 10.05 4.94 -2.54
N ILE A 224 10.64 6.10 -2.88
CA ILE A 224 10.40 7.33 -2.10
C ILE A 224 8.92 7.72 -2.11
N PRO A 225 8.23 7.80 -3.27
CA PRO A 225 6.81 8.14 -3.26
C PRO A 225 5.95 7.10 -2.53
N LEU A 226 6.25 5.80 -2.69
CA LEU A 226 5.59 4.73 -1.93
C LEU A 226 5.79 4.93 -0.42
N GLU A 227 6.98 5.31 0.00
CA GLU A 227 7.31 5.54 1.41
C GLU A 227 6.61 6.78 1.96
N MET A 228 6.54 7.85 1.19
CA MET A 228 5.82 9.06 1.60
C MET A 228 4.33 8.79 1.80
N VAL A 229 3.73 7.90 0.99
CA VAL A 229 2.30 7.59 1.03
C VAL A 229 1.96 6.52 2.08
N HIS A 230 2.76 5.46 2.18
CA HIS A 230 2.43 4.28 3.00
C HIS A 230 3.27 4.17 4.28
N GLY A 231 4.31 5.01 4.42
CA GLY A 231 5.22 5.03 5.57
C GLY A 231 6.37 4.03 5.48
N SER A 232 7.48 4.38 6.12
CA SER A 232 8.76 3.64 6.09
C SER A 232 8.63 2.16 6.45
N PHE A 233 7.88 1.85 7.50
CA PHE A 233 7.75 0.47 7.98
C PHE A 233 7.09 -0.45 6.95
N ARG A 234 6.01 0.01 6.30
CA ARG A 234 5.29 -0.79 5.30
C ARG A 234 6.16 -1.04 4.06
N ILE A 235 6.90 -0.04 3.63
CA ILE A 235 7.81 -0.15 2.49
C ILE A 235 9.01 -1.04 2.82
N ALA A 236 9.54 -0.95 4.03
CA ALA A 236 10.60 -1.86 4.50
C ALA A 236 10.14 -3.33 4.47
N LEU A 237 8.91 -3.63 4.95
CA LEU A 237 8.37 -4.99 4.91
C LEU A 237 8.29 -5.55 3.48
N ILE A 238 7.79 -4.76 2.53
CA ILE A 238 7.67 -5.19 1.13
C ILE A 238 9.05 -5.39 0.50
N TYR A 239 9.97 -4.46 0.74
CA TYR A 239 11.32 -4.52 0.22
C TYR A 239 12.06 -5.76 0.73
N PHE A 240 12.10 -5.99 2.05
CA PHE A 240 12.75 -7.15 2.64
C PHE A 240 12.06 -8.47 2.28
N ALA A 241 10.74 -8.49 2.14
CA ALA A 241 10.01 -9.66 1.63
C ALA A 241 10.46 -10.03 0.21
N GLY A 242 10.71 -9.02 -0.64
CA GLY A 242 11.27 -9.17 -1.98
C GLY A 242 12.70 -9.70 -1.99
N ILE A 243 13.57 -9.15 -1.14
CA ILE A 243 14.96 -9.61 -0.97
C ILE A 243 14.99 -11.08 -0.52
N LEU A 244 14.22 -11.42 0.51
CA LEU A 244 14.15 -12.79 1.03
C LEU A 244 13.58 -13.76 -0.01
N ALA A 245 12.50 -13.37 -0.70
CA ALA A 245 11.94 -14.19 -1.77
C ALA A 245 12.92 -14.35 -2.95
N GLY A 246 13.71 -13.33 -3.25
CA GLY A 246 14.71 -13.34 -4.32
C GLY A 246 15.81 -14.38 -4.09
N SER A 247 16.37 -14.42 -2.88
CA SER A 247 17.41 -15.39 -2.49
C SER A 247 16.84 -16.79 -2.31
N LEU A 248 15.71 -16.94 -1.62
CA LEU A 248 15.02 -18.23 -1.47
C LEU A 248 14.58 -18.80 -2.82
N GLY A 249 14.02 -17.97 -3.69
CA GLY A 249 13.64 -18.35 -5.05
C GLY A 249 14.83 -18.84 -5.87
N THR A 250 15.93 -18.09 -5.86
CA THR A 250 17.19 -18.49 -6.49
C THR A 250 17.69 -19.83 -5.94
N SER A 251 17.64 -20.04 -4.61
CA SER A 251 18.10 -21.30 -3.99
C SER A 251 17.35 -22.56 -4.44
N VAL A 252 16.07 -22.40 -4.82
CA VAL A 252 15.19 -23.49 -5.26
C VAL A 252 15.29 -23.70 -6.77
N PHE A 253 15.17 -22.62 -7.55
CA PHE A 253 15.02 -22.72 -9.01
C PHE A 253 16.33 -22.51 -9.79
N ASP A 254 17.38 -21.96 -9.18
CA ASP A 254 18.69 -21.73 -9.79
C ASP A 254 19.82 -22.07 -8.80
N MET A 255 19.85 -23.34 -8.41
CA MET A 255 20.57 -23.86 -7.24
C MET A 255 22.07 -23.57 -7.20
N ASN A 256 22.71 -23.30 -8.34
CA ASN A 256 24.17 -23.17 -8.49
C ASN A 256 24.63 -21.72 -8.72
N VAL A 257 23.74 -20.75 -8.52
CA VAL A 257 23.99 -19.35 -8.86
C VAL A 257 24.27 -18.49 -7.64
N TYR A 258 25.24 -17.60 -7.81
CA TYR A 258 25.55 -16.55 -6.84
C TYR A 258 24.59 -15.39 -7.06
N LEU A 259 24.18 -14.73 -5.98
CA LEU A 259 23.25 -13.61 -6.06
C LEU A 259 23.84 -12.37 -5.38
N VAL A 260 23.72 -11.24 -6.07
CA VAL A 260 24.08 -9.89 -5.64
C VAL A 260 23.01 -8.92 -6.17
N GLY A 261 22.80 -7.81 -5.46
CA GLY A 261 21.97 -6.70 -5.91
C GLY A 261 20.68 -6.57 -5.11
N SER A 262 20.20 -5.33 -4.95
CA SER A 262 18.94 -5.01 -4.29
C SER A 262 17.69 -5.32 -5.14
N SER A 263 17.86 -5.88 -6.34
CA SER A 263 16.82 -6.01 -7.34
C SER A 263 15.61 -6.84 -6.88
N GLY A 264 15.77 -7.84 -6.02
CA GLY A 264 14.63 -8.55 -5.43
C GLY A 264 13.66 -7.61 -4.68
N GLY A 265 14.20 -6.64 -3.95
CA GLY A 265 13.44 -5.60 -3.24
C GLY A 265 12.89 -4.54 -4.20
N VAL A 266 13.70 -4.12 -5.19
CA VAL A 266 13.27 -3.16 -6.22
C VAL A 266 12.08 -3.68 -7.03
N TYR A 267 12.14 -4.93 -7.50
CA TYR A 267 11.05 -5.57 -8.22
C TYR A 267 9.83 -5.82 -7.33
N ALA A 268 10.03 -6.05 -6.02
CA ALA A 268 8.92 -6.08 -5.07
C ALA A 268 8.21 -4.73 -4.95
N LEU A 269 8.95 -3.61 -4.88
CA LEU A 269 8.36 -2.27 -4.86
C LEU A 269 7.61 -1.95 -6.16
N LEU A 270 8.18 -2.33 -7.30
CA LEU A 270 7.52 -2.20 -8.60
C LEU A 270 6.20 -2.98 -8.62
N ALA A 271 6.22 -4.26 -8.27
CA ALA A 271 5.02 -5.09 -8.26
C ALA A 271 3.97 -4.61 -7.25
N ALA A 272 4.39 -4.13 -6.07
CA ALA A 272 3.48 -3.57 -5.07
C ALA A 272 2.81 -2.27 -5.58
N HIS A 273 3.56 -1.41 -6.28
CA HIS A 273 3.00 -0.21 -6.92
C HIS A 273 1.95 -0.58 -7.97
N LEU A 274 2.23 -1.58 -8.81
CA LEU A 274 1.29 -2.09 -9.82
C LEU A 274 0.02 -2.65 -9.19
N ALA A 275 0.16 -3.43 -8.13
CA ALA A 275 -0.95 -4.02 -7.40
C ALA A 275 -1.86 -2.98 -6.74
N ASN A 276 -1.27 -1.86 -6.29
CA ASN A 276 -1.99 -0.76 -5.68
C ASN A 276 -2.76 0.09 -6.71
N ASN A 277 -2.23 0.26 -7.93
CA ASN A 277 -2.73 1.23 -8.92
C ASN A 277 -3.48 0.65 -10.13
N TYR A 278 -3.81 -0.64 -10.14
CA TYR A 278 -4.39 -1.33 -11.31
C TYR A 278 -5.65 -0.67 -11.92
N SER A 279 -6.43 0.11 -11.16
CA SER A 279 -7.76 0.59 -11.59
C SER A 279 -7.87 2.08 -11.97
N HIS A 280 -6.84 2.92 -11.79
CA HIS A 280 -6.99 4.39 -11.87
C HIS A 280 -5.89 5.12 -12.68
N MET A 281 -5.24 4.44 -13.61
CA MET A 281 -4.07 4.96 -14.31
C MET A 281 -4.42 5.71 -15.62
N GLU A 282 -4.88 6.97 -15.53
CA GLU A 282 -5.19 7.81 -16.71
C GLU A 282 -3.95 8.18 -17.57
N LEU A 283 -2.76 8.24 -16.95
CA LEU A 283 -1.45 8.41 -17.63
C LEU A 283 -0.51 7.21 -17.42
N GLY A 284 -1.02 6.15 -16.81
CA GLY A 284 -0.17 5.10 -16.30
C GLY A 284 0.38 4.16 -17.35
N ILE A 285 -0.23 4.02 -18.53
CA ILE A 285 0.25 3.11 -19.59
C ILE A 285 1.65 3.49 -20.06
N LEU A 286 1.95 4.79 -20.25
CA LEU A 286 3.28 5.23 -20.68
C LEU A 286 4.34 5.02 -19.58
N LYS A 287 3.97 5.21 -18.32
CA LYS A 287 4.87 4.98 -17.18
C LYS A 287 5.08 3.49 -16.91
N LEU A 288 4.01 2.69 -16.99
CA LEU A 288 4.03 1.23 -17.01
C LEU A 288 4.94 0.74 -18.13
N ALA A 289 4.80 1.29 -19.33
CA ALA A 289 5.65 0.97 -20.46
C ALA A 289 7.11 1.35 -20.21
N ALA A 290 7.38 2.54 -19.65
CA ALA A 290 8.75 2.96 -19.31
C ALA A 290 9.38 2.04 -18.25
N ILE A 291 8.65 1.76 -17.16
CA ILE A 291 9.06 0.80 -16.12
C ILE A 291 9.26 -0.59 -16.73
N PHE A 292 8.36 -1.03 -17.59
CA PHE A 292 8.44 -2.32 -18.25
C PHE A 292 9.63 -2.42 -19.19
N ILE A 293 9.92 -1.39 -19.98
CA ILE A 293 11.08 -1.33 -20.87
C ILE A 293 12.36 -1.38 -20.04
N VAL A 294 12.44 -0.57 -18.98
CA VAL A 294 13.58 -0.49 -18.07
C VAL A 294 13.80 -1.84 -17.37
N ALA A 295 12.75 -2.42 -16.78
CA ALA A 295 12.80 -3.74 -16.14
C ALA A 295 13.11 -4.88 -17.13
N SER A 296 12.62 -4.79 -18.37
CA SER A 296 12.92 -5.77 -19.42
C SER A 296 14.36 -5.66 -19.90
N ALA A 297 14.92 -4.45 -19.96
CA ALA A 297 16.32 -4.22 -20.29
C ALA A 297 17.24 -4.80 -19.20
N ASP A 298 16.90 -4.61 -17.92
CA ASP A 298 17.66 -5.18 -16.80
C ASP A 298 17.59 -6.72 -16.75
N VAL A 299 16.38 -7.30 -16.91
CA VAL A 299 16.23 -8.76 -17.03
C VAL A 299 16.96 -9.30 -18.26
N GLY A 300 16.84 -8.63 -19.40
CA GLY A 300 17.54 -9.00 -20.64
C GLY A 300 19.06 -8.95 -20.48
N PHE A 301 19.56 -7.95 -19.75
CA PHE A 301 20.97 -7.83 -19.41
C PHE A 301 21.45 -8.93 -18.45
N ALA A 302 20.66 -9.29 -17.45
CA ALA A 302 20.95 -10.42 -16.57
C ALA A 302 21.02 -11.75 -17.35
N ILE A 303 20.07 -11.97 -18.27
CA ILE A 303 20.05 -13.13 -19.18
C ILE A 303 21.29 -13.14 -20.08
N TRP A 304 21.60 -12.02 -20.74
CA TRP A 304 22.80 -11.89 -21.57
C TRP A 304 24.07 -12.21 -20.80
N ASN A 305 24.23 -11.63 -19.61
CA ASN A 305 25.39 -11.86 -18.75
C ASN A 305 25.54 -13.32 -18.29
N ARG A 306 24.43 -14.06 -18.18
CA ARG A 306 24.43 -15.47 -17.81
C ARG A 306 24.86 -16.40 -18.94
N TYR A 307 24.43 -16.12 -20.17
CA TYR A 307 24.69 -17.00 -21.32
C TYR A 307 25.89 -16.57 -22.17
N THR A 308 26.48 -15.40 -21.91
CA THR A 308 27.76 -15.01 -22.53
C THR A 308 28.91 -15.78 -21.87
N PRO A 309 29.77 -16.47 -22.64
CA PRO A 309 30.93 -17.18 -22.09
C PRO A 309 31.82 -16.22 -21.31
N LYS A 310 32.06 -16.53 -20.03
CA LYS A 310 33.05 -15.87 -19.19
C LYS A 310 33.86 -16.95 -18.52
N ASP A 311 35.18 -16.84 -18.59
CA ASP A 311 36.07 -17.89 -18.10
C ASP A 311 36.03 -18.04 -16.56
N GLU A 312 35.60 -17.00 -15.80
CA GLU A 312 35.73 -17.05 -14.32
C GLU A 312 34.65 -16.30 -13.50
N VAL A 313 33.64 -15.67 -14.12
CA VAL A 313 32.65 -14.86 -13.36
C VAL A 313 31.38 -15.66 -13.09
N PRO A 314 30.93 -15.80 -11.83
CA PRO A 314 29.66 -16.44 -11.52
C PRO A 314 28.50 -15.73 -12.22
N SER A 315 27.61 -16.50 -12.83
CA SER A 315 26.40 -15.95 -13.43
C SER A 315 25.46 -15.42 -12.35
N VAL A 316 24.76 -14.31 -12.63
CA VAL A 316 23.73 -13.73 -11.76
C VAL A 316 22.36 -14.16 -12.31
N GLY A 317 21.50 -14.69 -11.43
CA GLY A 317 20.23 -15.28 -11.82
C GLY A 317 19.09 -14.26 -11.90
N TYR A 318 18.28 -14.32 -12.97
CA TYR A 318 17.06 -13.51 -13.12
C TYR A 318 15.91 -13.97 -12.21
N THR A 319 16.03 -15.17 -11.61
CA THR A 319 15.05 -15.76 -10.69
C THR A 319 14.73 -14.83 -9.51
N ALA A 320 15.73 -14.09 -9.02
CA ALA A 320 15.54 -13.16 -7.93
C ALA A 320 14.59 -12.00 -8.29
N HIS A 321 14.61 -11.53 -9.53
CA HIS A 321 13.70 -10.48 -10.01
C HIS A 321 12.26 -10.97 -10.04
N LEU A 322 12.05 -12.18 -10.57
CA LEU A 322 10.72 -12.78 -10.67
C LEU A 322 10.11 -13.06 -9.30
N THR A 323 10.88 -13.72 -8.43
CA THR A 323 10.40 -14.12 -7.10
C THR A 323 10.25 -12.93 -6.16
N GLY A 324 11.11 -11.91 -6.30
CA GLY A 324 10.92 -10.61 -5.66
C GLY A 324 9.64 -9.90 -6.13
N ALA A 325 9.36 -9.86 -7.44
CA ALA A 325 8.11 -9.30 -7.97
C ALA A 325 6.87 -10.04 -7.44
N LEU A 326 6.90 -11.38 -7.37
CA LEU A 326 5.80 -12.17 -6.81
C LEU A 326 5.57 -11.87 -5.32
N ALA A 327 6.65 -11.67 -4.56
CA ALA A 327 6.56 -11.23 -3.17
C ALA A 327 5.94 -9.83 -3.06
N GLY A 328 6.36 -8.88 -3.91
CA GLY A 328 5.77 -7.54 -3.96
C GLY A 328 4.29 -7.53 -4.32
N LEU A 329 3.87 -8.37 -5.27
CA LEU A 329 2.46 -8.51 -5.64
C LEU A 329 1.64 -9.07 -4.47
N THR A 330 2.13 -10.10 -3.78
CA THR A 330 1.40 -10.76 -2.69
C THR A 330 1.40 -9.92 -1.41
N VAL A 331 2.58 -9.53 -0.92
CA VAL A 331 2.73 -8.73 0.31
C VAL A 331 2.22 -7.31 0.11
N GLY A 332 2.45 -6.70 -1.06
CA GLY A 332 1.97 -5.35 -1.38
C GLY A 332 0.44 -5.25 -1.36
N LEU A 333 -0.27 -6.25 -1.88
CA LEU A 333 -1.74 -6.31 -1.80
C LEU A 333 -2.25 -6.30 -0.35
N ALA A 334 -1.55 -6.97 0.55
CA ALA A 334 -1.93 -7.07 1.95
C ALA A 334 -1.50 -5.84 2.78
N VAL A 335 -0.32 -5.28 2.51
CA VAL A 335 0.30 -4.23 3.33
C VAL A 335 -0.09 -2.81 2.89
N LEU A 336 -0.23 -2.56 1.58
CA LEU A 336 -0.47 -1.21 1.07
C LEU A 336 -1.94 -0.80 1.11
N LYS A 337 -2.88 -1.74 0.96
CA LYS A 337 -4.30 -1.41 0.91
C LYS A 337 -4.89 -1.18 2.30
N ASN A 338 -5.52 -0.02 2.45
CA ASN A 338 -6.11 0.45 3.69
C ASN A 338 -7.39 -0.33 4.07
N PHE A 339 -7.72 -0.30 5.37
CA PHE A 339 -8.66 -1.14 6.12
C PHE A 339 -10.15 -1.14 5.70
N GLN A 340 -10.52 -0.68 4.50
CA GLN A 340 -11.90 -0.68 3.98
C GLN A 340 -12.07 -1.57 2.74
N GLN A 341 -11.50 -2.77 2.75
CA GLN A 341 -11.68 -3.69 1.63
C GLN A 341 -13.05 -4.35 1.66
N LYS A 342 -13.68 -4.46 0.48
CA LYS A 342 -14.80 -5.39 0.26
C LYS A 342 -14.34 -6.80 0.67
N LEU A 343 -15.24 -7.58 1.29
CA LEU A 343 -14.95 -8.90 1.86
C LEU A 343 -14.08 -9.80 0.93
N HIS A 344 -14.40 -9.82 -0.37
CA HIS A 344 -13.66 -10.60 -1.37
C HIS A 344 -12.18 -10.20 -1.49
N LEU A 345 -11.86 -8.90 -1.44
CA LEU A 345 -10.48 -8.43 -1.50
C LEU A 345 -9.70 -8.82 -0.24
N GLN A 346 -10.36 -8.82 0.93
CA GLN A 346 -9.74 -9.26 2.18
C GLN A 346 -9.40 -10.75 2.14
N TYR A 347 -10.29 -11.60 1.59
CA TYR A 347 -9.99 -13.01 1.33
C TYR A 347 -8.81 -13.18 0.37
N MET A 348 -8.74 -12.41 -0.72
CA MET A 348 -7.60 -12.48 -1.64
C MET A 348 -6.28 -12.09 -0.96
N CYS A 349 -6.28 -11.11 -0.07
CA CYS A 349 -5.10 -10.72 0.70
C CYS A 349 -4.62 -11.86 1.63
N TRP A 350 -5.55 -12.52 2.34
CA TRP A 350 -5.21 -13.67 3.20
C TRP A 350 -4.68 -14.85 2.39
N VAL A 351 -5.30 -15.16 1.25
CA VAL A 351 -4.82 -16.22 0.35
C VAL A 351 -3.43 -15.86 -0.19
N ALA A 352 -3.21 -14.63 -0.65
CA ALA A 352 -1.91 -14.17 -1.13
C ALA A 352 -0.82 -14.28 -0.05
N MET A 353 -1.13 -13.90 1.19
CA MET A 353 -0.22 -14.04 2.33
C MET A 353 0.07 -15.50 2.66
N ALA A 354 -0.96 -16.36 2.67
CA ALA A 354 -0.79 -17.78 2.92
C ALA A 354 0.09 -18.46 1.85
N VAL A 355 -0.12 -18.10 0.57
CA VAL A 355 0.73 -18.57 -0.53
C VAL A 355 2.17 -18.11 -0.35
N TYR A 356 2.40 -16.83 -0.05
CA TYR A 356 3.74 -16.30 0.19
C TYR A 356 4.45 -17.04 1.33
N LEU A 357 3.79 -17.17 2.49
CA LEU A 357 4.33 -17.88 3.65
C LEU A 357 4.58 -19.37 3.37
N GLY A 358 3.69 -20.02 2.60
CA GLY A 358 3.86 -21.39 2.14
C GLY A 358 5.11 -21.56 1.27
N CYS A 359 5.32 -20.67 0.30
CA CYS A 359 6.51 -20.66 -0.56
C CYS A 359 7.80 -20.42 0.25
N VAL A 360 7.77 -19.48 1.19
CA VAL A 360 8.90 -19.21 2.10
C VAL A 360 9.19 -20.44 2.96
N GLY A 361 8.18 -21.05 3.57
CA GLY A 361 8.32 -22.25 4.39
C GLY A 361 8.90 -23.43 3.60
N PHE A 362 8.42 -23.66 2.38
CA PHE A 362 8.98 -24.66 1.47
C PHE A 362 10.45 -24.39 1.13
N ALA A 363 10.79 -23.14 0.79
CA ALA A 363 12.17 -22.80 0.44
C ALA A 363 13.11 -22.90 1.65
N ILE A 364 12.65 -22.56 2.85
CA ILE A 364 13.43 -22.78 4.08
C ILE A 364 13.66 -24.28 4.29
N PHE A 365 12.61 -25.10 4.18
CA PHE A 365 12.73 -26.55 4.26
C PHE A 365 13.74 -27.08 3.23
N TRP A 366 13.65 -26.62 1.98
CA TRP A 366 14.58 -26.96 0.92
C TRP A 366 16.04 -26.65 1.29
N ASN A 367 16.33 -25.45 1.79
CA ASN A 367 17.70 -25.06 2.15
C ASN A 367 18.25 -25.80 3.38
N VAL A 368 17.39 -26.25 4.29
CA VAL A 368 17.80 -26.98 5.50
C VAL A 368 18.04 -28.46 5.21
N PHE A 369 17.17 -29.08 4.40
CA PHE A 369 17.13 -30.53 4.25
C PHE A 369 17.64 -31.05 2.89
N TYR A 370 17.74 -30.18 1.88
CA TYR A 370 18.17 -30.55 0.54
C TYR A 370 19.47 -29.80 0.19
N TYR A 371 20.58 -30.37 0.62
CA TYR A 371 21.95 -29.86 0.45
C TYR A 371 22.74 -30.71 -0.54
#